data_AF-A0A645EPK8-F1
#
_entry.id   AF-A0A645EPK8-F1
#
_cell.length_a   1.000
_cell.length_b   1.000
_cell.length_c   1.000
_cell.angle_alpha   90.00
_cell.angle_beta   90.00
_cell.angle_gamma   90.00
#
_symmetry.space_group_name_H-M   'P 1'
#
loop_
_entity.id
_entity.type
_entity.pdbx_description
1 polymer ?
#
loop_
_entity_poly.entity_id
_entity_poly.type
_entity_poly.pdbx_seq_one_letter_code
_entity_poly.pdbx_strand_id
1 'polypeptide(L)'
;MVTCHPGKQYSWKVFSCKAKRNTSESTTCTCHNKPIKAVEFEKEITNILVKYINLQGYSVSGLLETINQAKADSEDTVLKIESLKAKILHLQEEVKRIVRLKISTNDSFNSSLYEEQFNKTKMELTEKQKQLEDCETKCLENMQRSIDSTAIESFLNSDDKILSDKVIDSYVRKIVRISEQEFIVVLGKGFLTNEQAIDNLPRIQSKKPLFITKCENNGLNLIIKAIELEG
;
A
#
# COMPACT_ATOMS: atom_id res chain seq x y z
N MET A 1 -0.91 -16.77 -0.41
CA MET A 1 -1.95 -17.57 0.28
C MET A 1 -1.38 -18.93 0.71
N VAL A 2 -1.44 -19.18 2.02
CA VAL A 2 -0.87 -20.34 2.74
C VAL A 2 -1.92 -21.47 2.79
N THR A 3 -1.55 -22.71 2.51
CA THR A 3 -2.40 -23.88 2.80
C THR A 3 -1.58 -24.97 3.50
N CYS A 4 -2.10 -25.48 4.61
CA CYS A 4 -1.53 -26.58 5.39
C CYS A 4 -2.11 -27.91 4.89
N HIS A 5 -1.26 -28.91 4.62
CA HIS A 5 -1.72 -30.28 4.37
C HIS A 5 -1.96 -31.02 5.70
N PRO A 6 -3.12 -31.67 5.89
CA PRO A 6 -3.37 -32.47 7.08
C PRO A 6 -2.71 -33.84 6.90
N GLY A 7 -1.85 -34.23 7.84
CA GLY A 7 -1.36 -35.62 7.93
C GLY A 7 0.15 -35.82 7.86
N LYS A 8 0.92 -35.07 8.66
CA LYS A 8 2.20 -35.49 9.27
C LYS A 8 2.62 -34.44 10.30
N GLN A 9 3.02 -34.88 11.50
CA GLN A 9 3.36 -34.04 12.67
C GLN A 9 4.59 -33.12 12.50
N TYR A 10 5.08 -32.93 11.28
CA TYR A 10 6.12 -31.98 10.87
C TYR A 10 5.75 -31.40 9.50
N SER A 11 4.66 -30.65 9.41
CA SER A 11 4.30 -29.94 8.17
C SER A 11 5.18 -28.71 8.01
N TRP A 12 6.25 -28.81 7.22
CA TRP A 12 7.07 -27.66 6.87
C TRP A 12 6.33 -26.79 5.86
N LYS A 13 6.21 -25.48 6.12
CA LYS A 13 5.73 -24.52 5.11
C LYS A 13 6.75 -24.45 3.98
N VAL A 14 6.29 -24.51 2.73
CA VAL A 14 7.15 -24.43 1.54
C VAL A 14 6.61 -23.47 0.49
N PHE A 15 7.53 -22.76 -0.17
CA PHE A 15 7.26 -22.02 -1.38
C PHE A 15 7.42 -22.95 -2.59
N SER A 16 6.34 -23.12 -3.35
CA SER A 16 6.30 -23.99 -4.53
C SER A 16 5.68 -23.24 -5.70
N CYS A 17 6.04 -23.65 -6.93
CA CYS A 17 5.40 -23.09 -8.12
C CYS A 17 3.88 -23.30 -8.09
N LYS A 18 3.12 -22.29 -8.53
CA LYS A 18 1.65 -22.33 -8.60
C LYS A 18 1.16 -23.50 -9.46
N ALA A 19 1.82 -23.76 -10.59
CA ALA A 19 1.48 -24.88 -11.47
C ALA A 19 1.68 -26.26 -10.82
N LYS A 20 2.56 -26.39 -9.80
CA LYS A 20 2.69 -27.64 -9.02
C LYS A 20 1.59 -27.83 -7.96
N ARG A 21 0.82 -26.79 -7.63
CA ARG A 21 -0.28 -26.87 -6.64
C ARG A 21 -1.63 -27.17 -7.27
N ASN A 22 -1.81 -26.86 -8.55
CA ASN A 22 -3.09 -27.01 -9.26
C ASN A 22 -3.20 -28.34 -10.04
N THR A 23 -2.35 -29.33 -9.73
CA THR A 23 -2.40 -30.65 -10.38
C THR A 23 -3.51 -31.52 -9.77
N SER A 24 -4.76 -31.15 -9.99
CA SER A 24 -5.86 -32.12 -10.13
C SER A 24 -5.98 -32.64 -11.56
N GLU A 25 -5.31 -31.97 -12.51
CA GLU A 25 -5.28 -32.34 -13.93
C GLU A 25 -3.83 -32.55 -14.39
N SER A 26 -3.64 -33.57 -15.21
CA SER A 26 -2.40 -34.24 -15.60
C SER A 26 -1.42 -33.42 -16.45
N THR A 27 -1.04 -32.22 -16.03
CA THR A 27 0.09 -31.48 -16.62
C THR A 27 1.22 -31.35 -15.61
N THR A 28 2.24 -32.19 -15.79
CA THR A 28 3.54 -32.04 -15.12
C THR A 28 4.04 -30.62 -15.32
N CYS A 29 4.25 -29.86 -14.24
CA CYS A 29 4.90 -28.55 -14.37
C CYS A 29 6.27 -28.76 -15.01
N THR A 30 6.49 -28.18 -16.19
CA THR A 30 7.80 -28.12 -16.87
C THR A 30 8.81 -27.29 -16.10
N CYS A 31 8.36 -26.54 -15.09
CA CYS A 31 9.21 -25.89 -14.13
C CYS A 31 9.89 -26.92 -13.21
N HIS A 32 11.15 -27.27 -13.52
CA HIS A 32 11.98 -28.15 -12.68
C HIS A 32 12.32 -27.56 -11.30
N ASN A 33 11.80 -26.38 -10.99
CA ASN A 33 11.90 -25.66 -9.72
C ASN A 33 11.54 -26.53 -8.50
N LYS A 34 12.52 -26.84 -7.66
CA LYS A 34 12.29 -27.49 -6.35
C LYS A 34 11.55 -26.57 -5.37
N PRO A 35 10.70 -27.12 -4.49
CA PRO A 35 10.11 -26.38 -3.38
C PRO A 35 11.18 -25.90 -2.40
N ILE A 36 10.95 -24.74 -1.80
CA ILE A 36 11.87 -24.08 -0.87
C ILE A 36 11.23 -24.06 0.52
N LYS A 37 11.97 -24.42 1.58
CA LYS A 37 11.50 -24.28 2.96
C LYS A 37 11.29 -22.81 3.30
N ALA A 38 10.12 -22.49 3.82
CA ALA A 38 9.72 -21.12 4.09
C ALA A 38 10.62 -20.46 5.14
N VAL A 39 10.96 -21.18 6.23
CA VAL A 39 11.69 -20.64 7.39
C VAL A 39 13.00 -19.94 7.01
N GLU A 40 13.93 -20.64 6.34
CA GLU A 40 15.22 -20.05 5.99
C GLU A 40 15.10 -18.94 4.93
N PHE A 41 14.13 -19.07 4.02
CA PHE A 41 13.89 -18.04 3.02
C PHE A 41 13.31 -16.77 3.65
N GLU A 42 12.28 -16.90 4.49
CA GLU A 42 11.66 -15.80 5.24
C GLU A 42 12.66 -15.10 6.15
N LYS A 43 13.57 -15.83 6.79
CA LYS A 43 14.66 -15.26 7.59
C LYS A 43 15.57 -14.35 6.76
N GLU A 44 15.95 -14.78 5.55
CA GLU A 44 16.74 -13.93 4.66
C GLU A 44 15.98 -12.72 4.12
N ILE A 45 14.68 -12.89 3.80
CA ILE A 45 13.82 -11.75 3.45
C ILE A 45 13.72 -10.76 4.62
N THR A 46 13.58 -11.25 5.84
CA THR A 46 13.58 -10.43 7.07
C THR A 46 14.86 -9.63 7.19
N ASN A 47 16.02 -10.26 7.00
CA ASN A 47 17.32 -9.60 7.05
C ASN A 47 17.46 -8.51 5.96
N ILE A 48 16.99 -8.78 4.74
CA ILE A 48 16.97 -7.80 3.66
C ILE A 48 16.11 -6.59 4.04
N LEU A 49 14.91 -6.84 4.57
CA LEU A 49 13.97 -5.78 4.93
C LEU A 49 14.49 -4.92 6.07
N VAL A 50 15.06 -5.50 7.12
CA VAL A 50 15.69 -4.73 8.21
C VAL A 50 16.80 -3.83 7.65
N LYS A 51 17.67 -4.35 6.78
CA LYS A 51 18.72 -3.55 6.14
C LYS A 51 18.16 -2.43 5.28
N TYR A 52 17.12 -2.71 4.50
CA TYR A 52 16.48 -1.72 3.63
C TYR A 52 15.79 -0.63 4.43
N ILE A 53 15.01 -0.98 5.47
CA ILE A 53 14.32 -0.01 6.34
C ILE A 53 15.33 0.93 7.00
N ASN A 54 16.42 0.36 7.54
CA ASN A 54 17.50 1.15 8.13
C ASN A 54 18.20 2.05 7.09
N LEU A 55 18.39 1.58 5.85
CA LEU A 55 18.98 2.36 4.75
C LEU A 55 18.11 3.58 4.37
N GLN A 56 16.78 3.43 4.44
CA GLN A 56 15.83 4.51 4.18
C GLN A 56 15.79 5.59 5.29
N GLY A 57 16.66 5.47 6.31
CA GLY A 57 16.78 6.46 7.38
C GLY A 57 15.72 6.33 8.49
N TYR A 58 14.91 5.28 8.46
CA TYR A 58 13.96 4.99 9.53
C TYR A 58 14.71 4.38 10.73
N SER A 59 15.18 5.23 11.64
CA SER A 59 15.41 4.76 13.01
C SER A 59 14.05 4.49 13.68
N VAL A 60 14.01 3.61 14.68
CA VAL A 60 12.81 3.38 15.50
C VAL A 60 12.27 4.70 16.07
N SER A 61 13.15 5.61 16.48
CA SER A 61 12.75 6.96 16.92
C SER A 61 12.13 7.81 15.81
N GLY A 62 12.69 7.79 14.59
CA GLY A 62 12.14 8.53 13.44
C GLY A 62 10.80 7.99 12.96
N LEU A 63 10.56 6.67 13.11
CA LEU A 63 9.25 6.08 12.88
C LEU A 63 8.22 6.55 13.90
N LEU A 64 8.58 6.63 15.18
CA LEU A 64 7.69 7.13 16.23
C LEU A 64 7.30 8.59 15.99
N GLU A 65 8.25 9.43 15.60
CA GLU A 65 7.98 10.82 15.18
C GLU A 65 7.03 10.87 13.98
N THR A 66 7.25 10.03 12.97
CA THR A 66 6.37 9.94 11.79
C THR A 66 4.95 9.50 12.17
N ILE A 67 4.79 8.53 13.08
CA ILE A 67 3.50 8.07 13.58
C ILE A 67 2.77 9.20 14.29
N ASN A 68 3.45 9.91 15.19
CA ASN A 68 2.87 11.01 15.96
C ASN A 68 2.46 12.17 15.05
N GLN A 69 3.31 12.53 14.08
CA GLN A 69 2.96 13.56 13.10
C GLN A 69 1.76 13.16 12.26
N ALA A 70 1.70 11.91 11.76
CA ALA A 70 0.57 11.43 10.98
C ALA A 70 -0.74 11.44 11.76
N LYS A 71 -0.70 11.16 13.07
CA LYS A 71 -1.86 11.26 13.96
C LYS A 71 -2.31 12.71 14.14
N ALA A 72 -1.39 13.61 14.48
CA ALA A 72 -1.70 15.04 14.63
C ALA A 72 -2.26 15.64 13.33
N ASP A 73 -1.64 15.34 12.18
CA ASP A 73 -2.10 15.78 10.87
C ASP A 73 -3.50 15.22 10.54
N SER A 74 -3.80 13.98 10.98
CA SER A 74 -5.12 13.38 10.79
C SER A 74 -6.19 14.07 11.64
N GLU A 75 -5.90 14.37 12.91
CA GLU A 75 -6.80 15.11 13.79
C GLU A 75 -7.11 16.51 13.23
N ASP A 76 -6.08 17.26 12.81
CA ASP A 76 -6.24 18.56 12.16
C ASP A 76 -7.07 18.48 10.88
N THR A 77 -6.92 17.39 10.12
CA THR A 77 -7.67 17.17 8.87
C THR A 77 -9.12 16.83 9.16
N VAL A 78 -9.43 16.07 10.21
CA VAL A 78 -10.80 15.77 10.66
C VAL A 78 -11.53 17.06 11.04
N LEU A 79 -10.90 17.95 11.81
CA LEU A 79 -11.51 19.25 12.15
C LEU A 79 -11.82 20.10 10.91
N LYS A 80 -10.93 20.09 9.91
CA LYS A 80 -11.17 20.77 8.63
C LYS A 80 -12.34 20.16 7.86
N ILE A 81 -12.45 18.83 7.84
CA ILE A 81 -13.56 18.09 7.22
C ILE A 81 -14.89 18.49 7.87
N GLU A 82 -14.97 18.53 9.19
CA GLU A 82 -16.18 18.92 9.92
C GLU A 82 -16.59 20.37 9.61
N SER A 83 -15.63 21.30 9.62
CA SER A 83 -15.86 22.69 9.23
C SER A 83 -16.34 22.81 7.77
N LEU A 84 -15.76 22.04 6.83
CA LEU A 84 -16.18 22.04 5.43
C LEU A 84 -17.60 21.47 5.27
N LYS A 85 -17.94 20.40 5.97
CA LYS A 85 -19.31 19.83 5.99
C LYS A 85 -20.34 20.85 6.47
N ALA A 86 -20.03 21.59 7.54
CA ALA A 86 -20.90 22.66 8.03
C ALA A 86 -21.08 23.80 7.00
N LYS A 87 -20.00 24.24 6.35
CA LYS A 87 -20.05 25.27 5.30
C LYS A 87 -20.85 24.82 4.07
N ILE A 88 -20.67 23.57 3.64
CA ILE A 88 -21.43 22.98 2.53
C ILE A 88 -22.92 22.96 2.87
N LEU A 89 -23.29 22.54 4.08
CA LEU A 89 -24.68 22.53 4.53
C LEU A 89 -25.29 23.94 4.48
N HIS A 90 -24.60 24.95 5.02
CA HIS A 90 -25.04 26.34 4.96
C HIS A 90 -25.23 26.84 3.52
N LEU A 91 -24.27 26.56 2.62
CA LEU A 91 -24.39 26.92 1.21
C LEU A 91 -25.56 26.21 0.51
N GLN A 92 -25.85 24.95 0.85
CA GLN A 92 -27.01 24.23 0.33
C GLN A 92 -28.34 24.85 0.81
N GLU A 93 -28.42 25.29 2.06
CA GLU A 93 -29.57 26.01 2.58
C GLU A 93 -29.74 27.36 1.91
N GLU A 94 -28.64 28.07 1.66
CA GLU A 94 -28.64 29.35 0.96
C GLU A 94 -29.13 29.21 -0.50
N VAL A 95 -28.69 28.18 -1.22
CA VAL A 95 -29.21 27.85 -2.55
C VAL A 95 -30.73 27.63 -2.51
N LYS A 96 -31.21 26.85 -1.53
CA LYS A 96 -32.67 26.64 -1.36
C LYS A 96 -33.40 27.93 -1.06
N ARG A 97 -32.82 28.82 -0.25
CA ARG A 97 -33.38 30.13 0.10
C ARG A 97 -33.50 31.02 -1.14
N ILE A 98 -32.44 31.11 -1.96
CA ILE A 98 -32.44 31.90 -3.21
C ILE A 98 -33.53 31.39 -4.17
N VAL A 99 -33.66 30.07 -4.33
CA VAL A 99 -34.72 29.47 -5.18
C VAL A 99 -36.11 29.79 -4.65
N ARG A 100 -36.34 29.67 -3.33
CA ARG A 100 -37.63 30.01 -2.71
C ARG A 100 -37.97 31.50 -2.91
N LEU A 101 -37.00 32.38 -2.73
CA LEU A 101 -37.18 33.81 -2.95
C LEU A 101 -37.60 34.08 -4.39
N LYS A 102 -36.87 33.53 -5.37
CA LYS A 102 -37.19 33.67 -6.80
C LYS A 102 -38.62 33.22 -7.13
N ILE A 103 -39.10 32.12 -6.52
CA ILE A 103 -40.48 31.63 -6.71
C ILE A 103 -41.50 32.57 -6.06
N SER A 104 -41.20 33.11 -4.87
CA SER A 104 -42.12 33.94 -4.10
C SER A 104 -42.27 35.37 -4.62
N THR A 105 -41.21 35.96 -5.18
CA THR A 105 -41.25 37.27 -5.83
C THR A 105 -41.56 37.07 -7.31
N ASN A 106 -42.82 37.31 -7.70
CA ASN A 106 -43.28 37.28 -9.10
C ASN A 106 -42.79 38.53 -9.88
N ASP A 107 -41.56 38.96 -9.61
CA ASP A 107 -41.03 40.29 -9.93
C ASP A 107 -39.84 40.14 -10.88
N SER A 108 -40.07 40.43 -12.17
CA SER A 108 -39.08 40.23 -13.24
C SER A 108 -37.82 41.07 -13.06
N PHE A 109 -37.92 42.18 -12.31
CA PHE A 109 -36.84 43.14 -12.09
C PHE A 109 -35.69 42.56 -11.26
N ASN A 110 -35.97 41.61 -10.36
CA ASN A 110 -34.96 40.98 -9.49
C ASN A 110 -34.50 39.60 -9.98
N SER A 111 -35.02 39.11 -11.12
CA SER A 111 -34.74 37.76 -11.60
C SER A 111 -33.25 37.55 -11.93
N SER A 112 -32.60 38.54 -12.55
CA SER A 112 -31.16 38.50 -12.88
C SER A 112 -30.28 38.46 -11.63
N LEU A 113 -30.65 39.23 -10.60
CA LEU A 113 -29.94 39.27 -9.30
C LEU A 113 -29.98 37.90 -8.62
N TYR A 114 -31.15 37.25 -8.56
CA TYR A 114 -31.27 35.92 -7.97
C TYR A 114 -30.53 34.85 -8.77
N GLU A 115 -30.48 34.96 -10.10
CA GLU A 115 -29.68 34.06 -10.95
C GLU A 115 -28.18 34.23 -10.72
N GLU A 116 -27.69 35.46 -10.60
CA GLU A 116 -26.30 35.75 -10.29
C GLU A 116 -25.90 35.20 -8.91
N GLN A 117 -26.72 35.47 -7.89
CA GLN A 117 -26.51 34.93 -6.54
C GLN A 117 -26.52 33.40 -6.54
N PHE A 118 -27.48 32.78 -7.21
CA PHE A 118 -27.55 31.33 -7.34
C PHE A 118 -26.29 30.75 -7.97
N ASN A 119 -25.84 31.33 -9.09
CA ASN A 119 -24.65 30.86 -9.79
C ASN A 119 -23.40 31.00 -8.93
N LYS A 120 -23.25 32.14 -8.22
CA LYS A 120 -22.13 32.37 -7.30
C LYS A 120 -22.13 31.36 -6.15
N THR A 121 -23.26 31.19 -5.45
CA THR A 121 -23.38 30.24 -4.33
C THR A 121 -23.16 28.80 -4.81
N LYS A 122 -23.63 28.44 -6.01
CA LYS A 122 -23.43 27.11 -6.60
C LYS A 122 -21.95 26.86 -6.97
N MET A 123 -21.25 27.86 -7.49
CA MET A 123 -19.81 27.76 -7.73
C MET A 123 -19.04 27.56 -6.43
N GLU A 124 -19.34 28.36 -5.40
CA GLU A 124 -18.71 28.23 -4.08
C GLU A 124 -19.00 26.85 -3.46
N LEU A 125 -20.24 26.36 -3.57
CA LEU A 125 -20.61 25.01 -3.13
C LEU A 125 -19.75 23.93 -3.80
N THR A 126 -19.57 24.02 -5.12
CA THR A 126 -18.76 23.07 -5.89
C THR A 126 -17.29 23.12 -5.46
N GLU A 127 -16.75 24.30 -5.22
CA GLU A 127 -15.38 24.49 -4.71
C GLU A 127 -15.21 23.85 -3.32
N LYS A 128 -16.16 24.08 -2.41
CA LYS A 128 -16.12 23.49 -1.06
C LYS A 128 -16.28 21.97 -1.06
N GLN A 129 -17.11 21.42 -1.95
CA GLN A 129 -17.24 19.97 -2.13
C GLN A 129 -15.93 19.35 -2.61
N LYS A 130 -15.24 19.98 -3.58
CA LYS A 130 -13.92 19.52 -4.01
C LYS A 130 -12.89 19.58 -2.89
N GLN A 131 -12.86 20.69 -2.13
CA GLN A 131 -11.97 20.82 -0.96
C GLN A 131 -12.24 19.74 0.09
N LEU A 132 -13.50 19.34 0.27
CA LEU A 132 -13.88 18.26 1.18
C LEU A 132 -13.34 16.91 0.70
N GLU A 133 -13.53 16.57 -0.58
CA GLU A 133 -13.01 15.33 -1.17
C GLU A 133 -11.47 15.22 -1.06
N ASP A 134 -10.78 16.32 -1.34
CA ASP A 134 -9.32 16.40 -1.21
C ASP A 134 -8.87 16.19 0.25
N CYS A 135 -9.58 16.78 1.21
CA CYS A 135 -9.29 16.61 2.65
C CYS A 135 -9.58 15.19 3.13
N GLU A 136 -10.70 14.58 2.70
CA GLU A 136 -11.05 13.20 3.05
C GLU A 136 -10.00 12.22 2.51
N THR A 137 -9.55 12.42 1.26
CA THR A 137 -8.47 11.62 0.65
C THR A 137 -7.17 11.74 1.45
N LYS A 138 -6.75 12.98 1.77
CA LYS A 138 -5.53 13.21 2.56
C LYS A 138 -5.61 12.60 3.96
N CYS A 139 -6.80 12.63 4.58
CA CYS A 139 -7.02 12.01 5.88
C CYS A 139 -6.79 10.50 5.83
N LEU A 140 -7.33 9.83 4.80
CA LEU A 140 -7.14 8.39 4.58
C LEU A 140 -5.66 8.05 4.33
N GLU A 141 -4.96 8.85 3.52
CA GLU A 141 -3.51 8.67 3.28
C GLU A 141 -2.68 8.79 4.55
N ASN A 142 -3.00 9.77 5.41
CA ASN A 142 -2.31 9.95 6.69
C ASN A 142 -2.59 8.81 7.67
N MET A 143 -3.85 8.35 7.76
CA MET A 143 -4.21 7.18 8.57
C MET A 143 -3.46 5.93 8.09
N GLN A 144 -3.42 5.69 6.78
CA GLN A 144 -2.70 4.55 6.21
C GLN A 144 -1.20 4.64 6.53
N ARG A 145 -0.59 5.81 6.35
CA ARG A 145 0.83 6.04 6.72
C ARG A 145 1.10 5.74 8.18
N SER A 146 0.18 6.11 9.09
CA SER A 146 0.30 5.83 10.52
C SER A 146 0.22 4.32 10.80
N ILE A 147 -0.71 3.61 10.16
CA ILE A 147 -0.87 2.15 10.26
C ILE A 147 0.40 1.44 9.78
N ASP A 148 0.92 1.82 8.62
CA ASP A 148 2.11 1.22 8.04
C ASP A 148 3.33 1.45 8.94
N SER A 149 3.53 2.70 9.37
CA SER A 149 4.66 3.06 10.25
C SER A 149 4.60 2.33 11.59
N THR A 150 3.41 2.14 12.15
CA THR A 150 3.20 1.36 13.39
C THR A 150 3.53 -0.11 13.19
N ALA A 151 3.15 -0.71 12.06
CA ALA A 151 3.48 -2.10 11.76
C ALA A 151 5.00 -2.29 11.62
N ILE A 152 5.68 -1.31 11.03
CA ILE A 152 7.14 -1.33 10.83
C ILE A 152 7.87 -1.17 12.17
N GLU A 153 7.43 -0.23 13.01
CA GLU A 153 7.98 -0.03 14.35
C GLU A 153 7.86 -1.32 15.18
N SER A 154 6.67 -1.93 15.20
CA SER A 154 6.43 -3.18 15.93
C SER A 154 7.31 -4.32 15.40
N PHE A 155 7.48 -4.41 14.08
CA PHE A 155 8.36 -5.40 13.46
C PHE A 155 9.83 -5.22 13.87
N LEU A 156 10.34 -3.98 13.83
CA LEU A 156 11.72 -3.68 14.20
C LEU A 156 12.02 -3.95 15.67
N ASN A 157 11.03 -3.73 16.55
CA ASN A 157 11.14 -3.92 17.99
C ASN A 157 10.81 -5.35 18.48
N SER A 158 10.26 -6.21 17.61
CA SER A 158 10.01 -7.61 17.96
C SER A 158 11.31 -8.44 17.96
N ASP A 159 11.54 -9.23 19.01
CA ASP A 159 12.72 -10.10 19.12
C ASP A 159 12.73 -11.17 18.01
N ASP A 160 11.55 -11.72 17.69
CA ASP A 160 11.39 -12.78 16.69
C ASP A 160 11.37 -12.26 15.25
N LYS A 161 11.23 -10.94 15.04
CA LYS A 161 11.16 -10.26 13.72
C LYS A 161 10.26 -10.99 12.72
N ILE A 162 9.08 -11.39 13.18
CA ILE A 162 8.13 -12.16 12.36
C ILE A 162 7.59 -11.24 11.26
N LEU A 163 7.76 -11.67 10.00
CA LEU A 163 7.20 -10.96 8.85
C LEU A 163 5.68 -11.01 8.88
N SER A 164 5.05 -9.84 9.06
CA SER A 164 3.63 -9.69 8.80
C SER A 164 3.38 -9.31 7.34
N ASP A 165 2.22 -9.67 6.82
CA ASP A 165 1.80 -9.30 5.45
C ASP A 165 1.89 -7.77 5.25
N LYS A 166 1.57 -6.97 6.27
CA LYS A 166 1.69 -5.50 6.21
C LYS A 166 3.11 -5.02 5.96
N VAL A 167 4.11 -5.61 6.63
CA VAL A 167 5.52 -5.21 6.45
C VAL A 167 6.02 -5.60 5.07
N ILE A 168 5.60 -6.78 4.59
CA ILE A 168 5.90 -7.25 3.23
C ILE A 168 5.25 -6.31 2.21
N ASP A 169 3.96 -6.05 2.31
CA ASP A 169 3.21 -5.21 1.36
C ASP A 169 3.70 -3.74 1.35
N SER A 170 4.29 -3.28 2.46
CA SER A 170 4.85 -1.92 2.56
C SER A 170 6.16 -1.74 1.77
N TYR A 171 6.94 -2.81 1.60
CA TYR A 171 8.33 -2.72 1.12
C TYR A 171 8.71 -3.70 0.03
N VAL A 172 7.94 -4.76 -0.21
CA VAL A 172 8.19 -5.81 -1.20
C VAL A 172 7.13 -5.73 -2.27
N ARG A 173 7.49 -5.16 -3.42
CA ARG A 173 6.62 -5.11 -4.59
C ARG A 173 6.39 -6.51 -5.19
N LYS A 174 7.45 -7.32 -5.21
CA LYS A 174 7.44 -8.69 -5.73
C LYS A 174 8.67 -9.49 -5.33
N ILE A 175 8.54 -10.80 -5.27
CA ILE A 175 9.67 -11.73 -5.29
C ILE A 175 9.61 -12.53 -6.59
N VAL A 176 10.64 -12.42 -7.40
CA VAL A 176 10.77 -13.08 -8.71
C VAL A 176 11.81 -14.18 -8.61
N ARG A 177 11.45 -15.39 -9.02
CA ARG A 177 12.40 -16.50 -9.14
C ARG A 177 13.01 -16.48 -10.54
N ILE A 178 14.31 -16.27 -10.63
CA ILE A 178 15.05 -16.19 -11.90
C ILE A 178 15.52 -17.58 -12.34
N SER A 179 15.99 -18.39 -11.39
CA SER A 179 16.46 -19.75 -11.65
C SER A 179 16.11 -20.68 -10.48
N GLU A 180 16.60 -21.92 -10.50
CA GLU A 180 16.38 -22.85 -9.37
C GLU A 180 16.99 -22.29 -8.08
N GLN A 181 18.11 -21.58 -8.17
CA GLN A 181 18.89 -21.08 -7.04
C GLN A 181 18.82 -19.55 -6.87
N GLU A 182 18.33 -18.81 -7.85
CA GLU A 182 18.36 -17.34 -7.82
C GLU A 182 16.98 -16.69 -7.68
N PHE A 183 16.88 -15.77 -6.73
CA PHE A 183 15.71 -14.95 -6.45
C PHE A 183 16.07 -13.47 -6.49
N ILE A 184 15.15 -12.67 -7.03
CA ILE A 184 15.20 -11.22 -6.97
C ILE A 184 14.00 -10.70 -6.18
N VAL A 185 14.28 -10.01 -5.08
CA VAL A 185 13.30 -9.29 -4.27
C VAL A 185 13.26 -7.86 -4.78
N VAL A 186 12.12 -7.45 -5.32
CA VAL A 186 11.87 -6.09 -5.79
C VAL A 186 11.31 -5.29 -4.63
N LEU A 187 12.11 -4.35 -4.14
CA LEU A 187 11.80 -3.45 -3.04
C LEU A 187 11.14 -2.17 -3.53
N GLY A 188 10.34 -1.55 -2.65
CA GLY A 188 9.67 -0.27 -2.87
C GLY A 188 8.20 -0.31 -2.49
N LYS A 189 7.52 0.84 -2.60
CA LYS A 189 6.08 0.96 -2.33
C LYS A 189 5.23 0.40 -3.47
N GLY A 190 4.05 -0.12 -3.11
CA GLY A 190 3.05 -0.65 -4.04
C GLY A 190 3.32 -2.09 -4.47
N PHE A 191 2.41 -2.65 -5.28
CA PHE A 191 2.48 -4.05 -5.71
C PHE A 191 2.77 -4.14 -7.21
N LEU A 192 3.57 -5.12 -7.63
CA LEU A 192 3.72 -5.48 -9.04
C LEU A 192 2.88 -6.72 -9.35
N THR A 193 1.96 -6.57 -10.31
CA THR A 193 1.20 -7.72 -10.83
C THR A 193 2.15 -8.72 -11.50
N ASN A 194 1.65 -9.94 -11.76
CA ASN A 194 2.48 -10.94 -12.43
C ASN A 194 2.85 -10.49 -13.85
N GLU A 195 1.90 -9.88 -14.55
CA GLU A 195 2.06 -9.34 -15.91
C GLU A 195 3.13 -8.24 -15.91
N GLN A 196 3.00 -7.27 -15.01
CA GLN A 196 4.00 -6.20 -14.88
C GLN A 196 5.39 -6.73 -14.52
N ALA A 197 5.47 -7.74 -13.65
CA ALA A 197 6.75 -8.35 -13.29
C ALA A 197 7.39 -9.10 -14.46
N ILE A 198 6.59 -9.72 -15.34
CA ILE A 198 7.06 -10.37 -16.56
C ILE A 198 7.54 -9.34 -17.57
N ASP A 199 6.76 -8.29 -17.82
CA ASP A 199 7.11 -7.24 -18.77
C ASP A 199 8.38 -6.48 -18.35
N ASN A 200 8.58 -6.32 -17.04
CA ASN A 200 9.77 -5.69 -16.47
C ASN A 200 10.93 -6.66 -16.21
N LEU A 201 10.80 -7.96 -16.54
CA LEU A 201 11.81 -8.96 -16.20
C LEU A 201 13.23 -8.61 -16.70
N PRO A 202 13.44 -8.13 -17.94
CA PRO A 202 14.77 -7.72 -18.41
C PRO A 202 15.36 -6.56 -17.60
N ARG A 203 14.51 -5.61 -17.18
CA ARG A 203 14.90 -4.47 -16.33
C ARG A 203 15.22 -4.94 -14.91
N ILE A 204 14.45 -5.87 -14.36
CA ILE A 204 14.67 -6.48 -13.04
C ILE A 204 16.02 -7.21 -13.03
N GLN A 205 16.31 -8.00 -14.06
CA GLN A 205 17.55 -8.79 -14.14
C GLN A 205 18.80 -7.94 -14.36
N SER A 206 18.69 -6.82 -15.06
CA SER A 206 19.83 -5.93 -15.35
C SER A 206 20.13 -4.93 -14.22
N LYS A 207 19.20 -4.71 -13.29
CA LYS A 207 19.39 -3.74 -12.20
C LYS A 207 20.46 -4.24 -11.21
N LYS A 208 21.37 -3.34 -10.83
CA LYS A 208 22.38 -3.60 -9.80
C LYS A 208 21.70 -3.87 -8.45
N PRO A 209 21.99 -5.00 -7.77
CA PRO A 209 21.45 -5.27 -6.45
C PRO A 209 21.92 -4.27 -5.40
N LEU A 210 21.00 -3.84 -4.55
CA LEU A 210 21.28 -3.13 -3.30
C LEU A 210 21.91 -4.07 -2.27
N PHE A 211 21.33 -5.28 -2.17
CA PHE A 211 21.80 -6.32 -1.26
C PHE A 211 21.90 -7.65 -1.99
N ILE A 212 22.87 -8.46 -1.60
CA ILE A 212 22.99 -9.85 -2.03
C ILE A 212 23.19 -10.68 -0.77
N THR A 213 22.34 -11.68 -0.58
CA THR A 213 22.48 -12.68 0.48
C THR A 213 22.47 -14.09 -0.11
N LYS A 214 23.00 -15.03 0.65
CA LYS A 214 23.05 -16.44 0.30
C LYS A 214 22.59 -17.26 1.49
N CYS A 215 21.76 -18.27 1.25
CA CYS A 215 21.37 -19.22 2.29
C CYS A 215 21.32 -20.64 1.74
N GLU A 216 21.61 -21.61 2.60
CA GLU A 216 21.35 -23.00 2.29
C GLU A 216 19.88 -23.32 2.59
N ASN A 217 19.18 -23.93 1.63
CA ASN A 217 17.80 -24.35 1.79
C ASN A 217 17.59 -25.71 1.11
N ASN A 218 17.39 -26.76 1.91
CA ASN A 218 17.23 -28.13 1.42
C ASN A 218 18.39 -28.61 0.52
N GLY A 219 19.64 -28.33 0.89
CA GLY A 219 20.82 -28.68 0.09
C GLY A 219 20.97 -27.88 -1.21
N LEU A 220 20.18 -26.82 -1.40
CA LEU A 220 20.40 -25.81 -2.44
C LEU A 220 21.02 -24.56 -1.82
N ASN A 221 22.06 -24.04 -2.45
CA ASN A 221 22.59 -22.72 -2.12
C ASN A 221 21.79 -21.67 -2.89
N LEU A 222 20.88 -21.00 -2.21
CA LEU A 222 20.08 -19.93 -2.78
C LEU A 222 20.87 -18.62 -2.78
N ILE A 223 20.71 -17.85 -3.86
CA ILE A 223 21.20 -16.48 -4.00
C ILE A 223 19.96 -15.58 -4.05
N ILE A 224 19.85 -14.66 -3.11
CA ILE A 224 18.75 -13.71 -3.03
C ILE A 224 19.32 -12.31 -3.23
N LYS A 225 18.90 -11.66 -4.30
CA LYS A 225 19.28 -10.29 -4.64
C LYS A 225 18.11 -9.36 -4.31
N ALA A 226 18.38 -8.25 -3.66
CA ALA A 226 17.39 -7.20 -3.45
C ALA A 226 17.69 -6.04 -4.38
N ILE A 227 16.69 -5.59 -5.14
CA ILE A 227 16.79 -4.43 -6.02
C ILE A 227 15.68 -3.44 -5.67
N GLU A 228 15.87 -2.19 -6.08
CA GLU A 228 14.81 -1.19 -6.05
C GLU A 228 14.50 -0.77 -7.49
N LEU A 229 13.22 -0.81 -7.84
CA LEU A 229 12.72 -0.27 -9.10
C LEU A 229 12.05 1.06 -8.83
N GLU A 230 12.66 2.14 -9.32
CA GLU A 230 11.99 3.43 -9.46
C GLU A 230 10.73 3.25 -10.30
N GLY A 231 9.60 3.70 -9.74
CA GLY A 231 8.28 3.68 -10.35
C GLY A 231 8.22 4.51 -11.62
#